data_AF-A0A1M6SFP4-F1
#
_entry.id   AF-A0A1M6SFP4-F1
#
_cell.length_a   1.000
_cell.length_b   1.000
_cell.length_c   1.000
_cell.angle_alpha   90.00
_cell.angle_beta   90.00
_cell.angle_gamma   90.00
#
_symmetry.space_group_name_H-M   'P 1'
#
loop_
_entity.id
_entity.type
_entity.pdbx_description
1 polymer ?
#
loop_
_entity_poly.entity_id
_entity_poly.type
_entity_poly.pdbx_seq_one_letter_code
_entity_poly.pdbx_strand_id
1 'polypeptide(L)'
;MQKIGMTTTIPVEVIYAAGLIPVDLNNIFVTHPNPQSLVEEAEIAGYPRNLCAWIKGLYATTLQNDDIRTIVAVTQGDCSNTHALMETLEMAGVKVLPFAFPFDRDYDLLKLQMEKLVTAVGTTWEEVTLAKARLEEVRQRVKEMDRLTWQGDRVSGWDNHLFQVCCSDFEGDPEAFASRLDAYLAELPQRDPIKADIRLAYIGVPPIMDDLYDYLEERGARIVFNEVQRQFTMPFDIDDIVEQYRTYSYPYGIFYRLEDITRELERRQVDGVIHYAQSFCYRQIEDLIIRQKLKYPILTLEGDKPNKLDARTRMRLDAFLDILR
;
A
#
# COMPACT_ATOMS: atom_id res chain seq x y z
N MET A 1 22.30 -6.49 9.30
CA MET A 1 21.11 -7.29 9.66
C MET A 1 20.62 -7.98 8.41
N GLN A 2 20.04 -9.18 8.53
CA GLN A 2 19.54 -9.93 7.37
C GLN A 2 18.23 -9.31 6.87
N LYS A 3 18.08 -9.17 5.55
CA LYS A 3 16.84 -8.68 4.92
C LYS A 3 15.84 -9.82 4.73
N ILE A 4 14.57 -9.50 4.86
CA ILE A 4 13.45 -10.37 4.50
C ILE A 4 12.47 -9.57 3.64
N GLY A 5 12.20 -10.08 2.44
CA GLY A 5 11.26 -9.45 1.52
C GLY A 5 9.83 -9.73 1.95
N MET A 6 8.89 -8.88 1.55
CA MET A 6 7.46 -9.15 1.70
C MET A 6 6.70 -8.73 0.45
N THR A 7 5.66 -9.49 0.13
CA THR A 7 4.84 -9.26 -1.07
C THR A 7 3.79 -8.17 -0.88
N THR A 8 3.50 -7.80 0.37
CA THR A 8 2.54 -6.76 0.78
C THR A 8 2.72 -6.50 2.28
N THR A 9 2.00 -5.52 2.82
CA THR A 9 2.01 -5.21 4.27
C THR A 9 1.53 -6.41 5.10
N ILE A 10 2.39 -6.85 6.01
CA ILE A 10 2.18 -7.92 7.01
C ILE A 10 2.38 -7.36 8.43
N PRO A 11 2.25 -8.18 9.49
CA PRO A 11 2.75 -7.89 10.84
C PRO A 11 4.27 -7.63 10.90
N VAL A 12 4.69 -6.47 10.41
CA VAL A 12 6.09 -6.07 10.25
C VAL A 12 6.82 -5.91 11.59
N GLU A 13 6.07 -5.66 12.67
CA GLU A 13 6.56 -5.70 14.05
C GLU A 13 7.26 -7.04 14.34
N VAL A 14 6.76 -8.15 13.81
CA VAL A 14 7.36 -9.48 13.98
C VAL A 14 8.74 -9.56 13.34
N ILE A 15 8.93 -8.91 12.20
CA ILE A 15 10.21 -8.88 11.50
C ILE A 15 11.22 -8.02 12.26
N TYR A 16 10.82 -6.83 12.69
CA TYR A 16 11.68 -5.95 13.48
C TYR A 16 12.03 -6.54 14.84
N ALA A 17 11.09 -7.22 15.51
CA ALA A 17 11.31 -7.91 16.77
C ALA A 17 12.40 -8.99 16.67
N ALA A 18 12.49 -9.65 15.51
CA ALA A 18 13.55 -10.62 15.21
C ALA A 18 14.92 -9.99 14.86
N GLY A 19 15.05 -8.65 14.87
CA GLY A 19 16.26 -7.96 14.45
C GLY A 19 16.57 -8.07 12.96
N LEU A 20 15.55 -8.36 12.14
CA LEU A 20 15.63 -8.43 10.69
C LEU A 20 15.21 -7.09 10.05
N ILE A 21 15.63 -6.88 8.80
CA ILE A 21 15.22 -5.71 8.02
C ILE A 21 14.08 -6.13 7.07
N PRO A 22 12.84 -5.68 7.29
CA PRO A 22 11.76 -5.88 6.33
C PRO A 22 12.03 -5.07 5.07
N VAL A 23 11.66 -5.61 3.91
CA VAL A 23 11.76 -4.94 2.61
C VAL A 23 10.47 -5.16 1.84
N ASP A 24 9.69 -4.11 1.63
CA ASP A 24 8.52 -4.18 0.76
C ASP A 24 8.97 -4.22 -0.70
N LEU A 25 8.81 -5.39 -1.31
CA LEU A 25 9.25 -5.63 -2.69
C LEU A 25 8.47 -4.78 -3.70
N ASN A 26 7.26 -4.32 -3.37
CA ASN A 26 6.49 -3.42 -4.25
C ASN A 26 7.15 -2.05 -4.33
N ASN A 27 7.63 -1.53 -3.21
CA ASN A 27 8.34 -0.25 -3.15
C ASN A 27 9.64 -0.33 -3.96
N ILE A 28 10.44 -1.38 -3.77
CA ILE A 28 11.67 -1.58 -4.55
C ILE A 28 11.36 -1.72 -6.04
N PHE A 29 10.33 -2.50 -6.41
CA PHE A 29 9.92 -2.68 -7.79
C PHE A 29 9.54 -1.36 -8.46
N VAL A 30 8.60 -0.59 -7.89
CA VAL A 30 8.05 0.60 -8.55
C VAL A 30 9.03 1.77 -8.58
N THR A 31 9.95 1.84 -7.61
CA THR A 31 11.01 2.84 -7.55
C THR A 31 12.29 2.44 -8.29
N HIS A 32 12.34 1.25 -8.89
CA HIS A 32 13.47 0.82 -9.70
C HIS A 32 13.75 1.85 -10.81
N PRO A 33 15.01 2.15 -11.18
CA PRO A 33 15.30 3.12 -12.25
C PRO A 33 14.67 2.79 -13.60
N ASN A 34 14.36 1.50 -13.83
CA ASN A 34 13.61 1.02 -14.98
C ASN A 34 12.64 -0.09 -14.54
N PRO A 35 11.46 0.23 -14.00
CA PRO A 35 10.55 -0.78 -13.46
C PRO A 35 9.92 -1.62 -14.58
N GLN A 36 9.84 -1.08 -15.79
CA GLN A 36 9.35 -1.82 -16.96
C GLN A 36 10.28 -2.98 -17.34
N SER A 37 11.60 -2.83 -17.22
CA SER A 37 12.53 -3.94 -17.56
C SER A 37 12.34 -5.14 -16.64
N LEU A 38 12.01 -4.93 -15.36
CA LEU A 38 11.70 -6.01 -14.41
C LEU A 38 10.47 -6.82 -14.83
N VAL A 39 9.45 -6.14 -15.38
CA VAL A 39 8.27 -6.82 -15.94
C VAL A 39 8.66 -7.65 -17.16
N GLU A 40 9.49 -7.10 -18.05
CA GLU A 40 9.96 -7.77 -19.27
C GLU A 40 10.86 -8.98 -18.96
N GLU A 41 11.71 -8.89 -17.94
CA GLU A 41 12.55 -9.99 -17.46
C GLU A 41 11.71 -11.18 -16.99
N ALA A 42 10.65 -10.94 -16.22
CA ALA A 42 9.72 -12.00 -15.83
C ALA A 42 9.01 -12.62 -17.04
N GLU A 43 8.59 -11.80 -18.02
CA GLU A 43 7.98 -12.29 -19.26
C GLU A 43 8.96 -13.16 -20.06
N ILE A 44 10.25 -12.79 -20.13
CA ILE A 44 11.32 -13.60 -20.74
C ILE A 44 11.53 -14.91 -19.97
N ALA A 45 11.43 -14.89 -18.64
CA ALA A 45 11.50 -16.08 -17.79
C ALA A 45 10.29 -17.02 -17.93
N GLY A 46 9.26 -16.62 -18.69
CA GLY A 46 8.10 -17.45 -19.03
C GLY A 46 6.79 -17.01 -18.38
N TYR A 47 6.77 -15.90 -17.64
CA TYR A 47 5.53 -15.38 -17.10
C TYR A 47 4.58 -14.90 -18.22
N PRO A 48 3.27 -15.21 -18.17
CA PRO A 48 2.33 -14.75 -19.18
C PRO A 48 2.21 -13.23 -19.24
N ARG A 49 2.06 -12.69 -20.46
CA ARG A 49 1.84 -11.24 -20.64
C ARG A 49 0.58 -10.75 -19.93
N ASN A 50 -0.46 -11.58 -19.90
CA ASN A 50 -1.74 -11.31 -19.24
C ASN A 50 -1.75 -11.64 -17.73
N LEU A 51 -0.59 -11.56 -17.08
CA LEU A 51 -0.46 -11.59 -15.63
C LEU A 51 -0.22 -10.18 -15.10
N CYS A 52 -0.69 -9.90 -13.89
CA CYS A 52 -0.48 -8.65 -13.18
C CYS A 52 1.01 -8.24 -13.14
N ALA A 53 1.30 -6.97 -13.48
CA ALA A 53 2.67 -6.45 -13.49
C ALA A 53 3.34 -6.44 -12.12
N TRP A 54 2.60 -6.28 -11.03
CA TRP A 54 3.17 -6.40 -9.68
C TRP A 54 3.77 -7.78 -9.45
N ILE A 55 3.07 -8.86 -9.80
CA ILE A 55 3.59 -10.23 -9.63
C ILE A 55 4.86 -10.47 -10.46
N LYS A 56 4.88 -9.99 -11.70
CA LYS A 56 6.06 -10.01 -12.58
C LYS A 56 7.23 -9.22 -11.97
N GLY A 57 6.94 -8.02 -11.50
CA GLY A 57 7.89 -7.12 -10.85
C GLY A 57 8.49 -7.70 -9.57
N LEU A 58 7.66 -8.27 -8.70
CA LEU A 58 8.09 -8.92 -7.45
C LEU A 58 9.05 -10.09 -7.72
N TYR A 59 8.77 -10.91 -8.74
CA TYR A 59 9.64 -12.00 -9.15
C TYR A 59 11.02 -11.48 -9.57
N ALA A 60 11.08 -10.58 -10.56
CA ALA A 60 12.35 -10.06 -11.07
C ALA A 60 13.11 -9.25 -10.00
N THR A 61 12.42 -8.42 -9.22
CA THR A 61 13.00 -7.65 -8.11
C THR A 61 13.66 -8.59 -7.11
N THR A 62 13.00 -9.68 -6.73
CA THR A 62 13.60 -10.65 -5.81
C THR A 62 14.90 -11.24 -6.37
N LEU A 63 14.88 -11.67 -7.63
CA LEU A 63 16.05 -12.33 -8.24
C LEU A 63 17.24 -11.39 -8.48
N GLN A 64 17.00 -10.09 -8.60
CA GLN A 64 18.07 -9.09 -8.72
C GLN A 64 18.69 -8.71 -7.37
N ASN A 65 18.08 -9.08 -6.24
CA ASN A 65 18.54 -8.72 -4.90
C ASN A 65 19.08 -9.96 -4.16
N ASP A 66 20.38 -10.24 -4.32
CA ASP A 66 21.07 -11.39 -3.72
C ASP A 66 21.01 -11.46 -2.19
N ASP A 67 20.74 -10.32 -1.55
CA ASP A 67 20.61 -10.16 -0.10
C ASP A 67 19.19 -10.48 0.43
N ILE A 68 18.20 -10.62 -0.44
CA ILE A 68 16.83 -11.05 -0.10
C ILE A 68 16.69 -12.56 -0.34
N ARG A 69 17.16 -13.35 0.62
CA ARG A 69 17.12 -14.83 0.56
C ARG A 69 15.82 -15.43 1.10
N THR A 70 15.00 -14.64 1.77
CA THR A 70 13.75 -15.08 2.39
C THR A 70 12.65 -14.07 2.14
N ILE A 71 11.45 -14.55 1.81
CA ILE A 71 10.27 -13.71 1.56
C ILE A 71 9.10 -14.18 2.40
N VAL A 72 8.37 -13.26 3.01
CA VAL A 72 7.03 -13.51 3.53
C VAL A 72 6.01 -13.24 2.43
N ALA A 73 5.31 -14.29 1.99
CA ALA A 73 4.36 -14.22 0.88
C ALA A 73 2.92 -14.36 1.39
N VAL A 74 2.09 -13.36 1.07
CA VAL A 74 0.69 -13.34 1.49
C VAL A 74 -0.19 -14.16 0.54
N THR A 75 -0.62 -15.33 0.99
CA THR A 75 -1.38 -16.32 0.20
C THR A 75 -2.88 -16.04 0.19
N GLN A 76 -3.38 -15.30 1.17
CA GLN A 76 -4.79 -14.92 1.27
C GLN A 76 -4.93 -13.48 1.77
N GLY A 77 -5.82 -12.74 1.13
CA GLY A 77 -6.16 -11.36 1.44
C GLY A 77 -5.58 -10.32 0.48
N ASP A 78 -4.54 -10.65 -0.29
CA ASP A 78 -3.88 -9.69 -1.17
C ASP A 78 -4.04 -10.01 -2.66
N CYS A 79 -3.29 -11.00 -3.19
CA CYS A 79 -3.28 -11.38 -4.60
C CYS A 79 -3.56 -12.88 -4.80
N SER A 80 -4.43 -13.23 -5.74
CA SER A 80 -4.74 -14.62 -6.09
C SER A 80 -3.58 -15.37 -6.77
N ASN A 81 -2.61 -14.63 -7.31
CA ASN A 81 -1.48 -15.19 -8.05
C ASN A 81 -0.24 -15.44 -7.15
N THR A 82 -0.32 -15.11 -5.85
CA THR A 82 0.83 -15.26 -4.95
C THR A 82 1.31 -16.72 -4.87
N HIS A 83 0.42 -17.71 -4.91
CA HIS A 83 0.81 -19.12 -4.89
C HIS A 83 1.78 -19.47 -6.03
N ALA A 84 1.47 -19.05 -7.26
CA ALA A 84 2.35 -19.29 -8.41
C ALA A 84 3.68 -18.52 -8.29
N LEU A 85 3.64 -17.28 -7.76
CA LEU A 85 4.86 -16.52 -7.47
C LEU A 85 5.77 -17.28 -6.51
N MET A 86 5.21 -17.81 -5.41
CA MET A 86 5.97 -18.57 -4.41
C MET A 86 6.69 -19.76 -5.03
N GLU A 87 5.99 -20.58 -5.81
CA GLU A 87 6.57 -21.78 -6.45
C GLU A 87 7.76 -21.44 -7.36
N THR A 88 7.66 -20.36 -8.13
CA THR A 88 8.77 -19.92 -9.00
C THR A 88 9.95 -19.31 -8.23
N LEU A 89 9.69 -18.65 -7.10
CA LEU A 89 10.75 -18.13 -6.22
C LEU A 89 11.48 -19.27 -5.49
N GLU A 90 10.74 -20.28 -5.02
CA GLU A 90 11.31 -21.49 -4.42
C GLU A 90 12.15 -22.26 -5.43
N MET A 91 11.68 -22.38 -6.69
CA MET A 91 12.46 -22.95 -7.79
C MET A 91 13.79 -22.20 -8.01
N ALA A 92 13.80 -20.88 -7.81
CA ALA A 92 14.99 -20.04 -7.87
C ALA A 92 15.85 -20.06 -6.58
N GLY A 93 15.48 -20.87 -5.58
CA GLY A 93 16.24 -21.03 -4.34
C GLY A 93 15.93 -20.01 -3.23
N VAL A 94 14.87 -19.22 -3.39
CA VAL A 94 14.41 -18.27 -2.36
C VAL A 94 13.56 -19.01 -1.34
N LYS A 95 13.84 -18.82 -0.05
CA LYS A 95 13.00 -19.38 1.02
C LYS A 95 11.71 -18.57 1.13
N VAL A 96 10.55 -19.22 1.09
CA VAL A 96 9.27 -18.55 1.24
C VAL A 96 8.60 -18.92 2.57
N LEU A 97 8.13 -17.90 3.30
CA LEU A 97 7.31 -18.03 4.49
C LEU A 97 5.86 -17.63 4.14
N PRO A 98 4.92 -18.57 4.04
CA PRO A 98 3.53 -18.23 3.75
C PRO A 98 2.88 -17.53 4.94
N PHE A 99 2.08 -16.50 4.66
CA PHE A 99 1.22 -15.81 5.63
C PHE A 99 -0.18 -15.64 5.03
N ALA A 100 -1.23 -15.79 5.82
CA ALA A 100 -2.61 -15.65 5.35
C ALA A 100 -3.40 -14.73 6.26
N PHE A 101 -4.12 -13.77 5.67
CA PHE A 101 -5.21 -13.09 6.37
C PHE A 101 -6.48 -13.92 6.22
N PRO A 102 -7.14 -14.36 7.31
CA PRO A 102 -8.36 -15.16 7.22
C PRO A 102 -9.49 -14.36 6.59
N PHE A 103 -10.17 -14.94 5.59
CA PHE A 103 -11.20 -14.24 4.81
C PHE A 103 -12.34 -13.67 5.66
N ASP A 104 -12.78 -14.42 6.67
CA ASP A 104 -13.85 -14.08 7.61
C ASP A 104 -13.38 -13.23 8.78
N ARG A 105 -12.11 -12.80 8.79
CA ARG A 105 -11.50 -12.00 9.87
C ARG A 105 -11.53 -12.71 11.21
N ASP A 106 -11.42 -14.03 11.22
CA ASP A 106 -11.34 -14.80 12.46
C ASP A 106 -10.07 -14.45 13.24
N TYR A 107 -10.25 -14.12 14.52
CA TYR A 107 -9.16 -13.67 15.39
C TYR A 107 -8.15 -14.79 15.67
N ASP A 108 -8.64 -15.99 16.00
CA ASP A 108 -7.79 -17.11 16.41
C ASP A 108 -6.99 -17.64 15.21
N LEU A 109 -7.59 -17.67 14.02
CA LEU A 109 -6.88 -18.00 12.79
C LEU A 109 -5.81 -16.96 12.45
N LEU A 110 -6.10 -15.67 12.58
CA LEU A 110 -5.10 -14.62 12.35
C LEU A 110 -3.96 -14.72 13.36
N LYS A 111 -4.27 -14.90 14.65
CA LYS A 111 -3.28 -15.10 15.70
C LYS A 111 -2.39 -16.30 15.39
N LEU A 112 -2.96 -17.44 14.97
CA LEU A 112 -2.20 -18.62 14.58
C LEU A 112 -1.23 -18.34 13.41
N GLN A 113 -1.63 -17.54 12.42
CA GLN A 113 -0.75 -17.14 11.32
C GLN A 113 0.40 -16.26 11.81
N MET A 114 0.12 -15.35 12.75
CA MET A 114 1.15 -14.54 13.41
C MET A 114 2.09 -15.40 14.27
N GLU A 115 1.58 -16.37 15.03
CA GLU A 115 2.40 -17.30 15.83
C GLU A 115 3.37 -18.13 14.98
N LYS A 116 2.92 -18.58 13.81
CA LYS A 116 3.77 -19.27 12.84
C LYS A 116 4.87 -18.35 12.32
N LEU A 117 4.55 -17.10 12.01
CA LEU A 117 5.54 -16.12 11.56
C LEU A 117 6.57 -15.83 12.66
N VAL A 118 6.12 -15.56 13.89
CA VAL A 118 6.96 -15.35 15.09
C VAL A 118 7.94 -16.51 15.27
N THR A 119 7.45 -17.74 15.19
CA THR A 119 8.27 -18.95 15.29
C THR A 119 9.27 -19.06 14.13
N ALA A 120 8.83 -18.79 12.90
CA ALA A 120 9.64 -18.94 11.70
C ALA A 120 10.81 -17.93 11.61
N VAL A 121 10.64 -16.73 12.17
CA VAL A 121 11.69 -15.70 12.23
C VAL A 121 12.49 -15.73 13.54
N GLY A 122 12.05 -16.51 14.53
CA GLY A 122 12.80 -16.75 15.77
C GLY A 122 12.70 -15.63 16.81
N THR A 123 11.53 -14.98 16.93
CA THR A 123 11.26 -13.95 17.95
C THR A 123 10.18 -14.40 18.94
N THR A 124 9.76 -13.52 19.85
CA THR A 124 8.76 -13.75 20.90
C THR A 124 7.65 -12.70 20.86
N TRP A 125 6.48 -13.03 21.41
CA TRP A 125 5.37 -12.07 21.54
C TRP A 125 5.70 -10.84 22.39
N GLU A 126 6.60 -10.99 23.36
CA GLU A 126 7.09 -9.90 24.19
C GLU A 126 7.88 -8.88 23.35
N GLU A 127 8.83 -9.36 22.53
CA GLU A 127 9.59 -8.52 21.60
C GLU A 127 8.69 -7.90 20.52
N VAL A 128 7.69 -8.64 20.02
CA VAL A 128 6.68 -8.13 19.08
C VAL A 128 5.89 -6.98 19.69
N THR A 129 5.51 -7.08 20.96
CA THR A 129 4.77 -6.01 21.64
C THR A 129 5.64 -4.77 21.83
N LEU A 130 6.92 -4.93 22.14
CA LEU A 130 7.89 -3.82 22.19
C LEU A 130 8.09 -3.17 20.82
N ALA A 131 8.21 -3.98 19.76
CA ALA A 131 8.30 -3.49 18.39
C ALA A 131 7.04 -2.73 17.99
N LYS A 132 5.84 -3.21 18.37
CA LYS A 132 4.57 -2.50 18.14
C LYS A 132 4.60 -1.10 18.77
N ALA A 133 4.97 -1.00 20.05
CA ALA A 133 5.03 0.30 20.73
C ALA A 133 5.99 1.27 20.01
N ARG A 134 7.19 0.79 19.63
CA ARG A 134 8.18 1.56 18.87
C ARG A 134 7.63 2.04 17.52
N LEU A 135 7.01 1.17 16.73
CA LEU A 135 6.47 1.54 15.41
C LEU A 135 5.22 2.41 15.51
N GLU A 136 4.45 2.28 16.58
CA GLU A 136 3.27 3.13 16.82
C GLU A 136 3.67 4.60 16.98
N GLU A 137 4.79 4.90 17.65
CA GLU A 137 5.29 6.28 17.74
C GLU A 137 5.52 6.91 16.36
N VAL A 138 6.01 6.12 15.40
CA VAL A 138 6.23 6.56 14.03
C VAL A 138 4.90 6.73 13.30
N ARG A 139 3.99 5.76 13.43
CA ARG A 139 2.65 5.82 12.82
C ARG A 139 1.84 7.01 13.31
N GLN A 140 1.97 7.43 14.57
CA GLN A 140 1.29 8.62 15.09
C GLN A 140 1.73 9.91 14.37
N ARG A 141 3.01 10.03 13.99
CA ARG A 141 3.50 11.15 13.17
C ARG A 141 2.88 11.13 11.77
N VAL A 142 2.74 9.94 11.17
CA VAL A 142 2.12 9.76 9.85
C VAL A 142 0.61 10.04 9.91
N LYS A 143 -0.07 9.66 11.00
CA LYS A 143 -1.48 10.02 11.27
C LYS A 143 -1.66 11.54 11.36
N GLU A 144 -0.73 12.24 12.00
CA GLU A 144 -0.75 13.71 12.05
C GLU A 144 -0.49 14.35 10.67
N MET A 145 0.48 13.83 9.92
CA MET A 145 0.74 14.23 8.54
C MET A 145 -0.52 14.05 7.66
N ASP A 146 -1.22 12.92 7.80
CA ASP A 146 -2.49 12.67 7.11
C ASP A 146 -3.58 13.67 7.52
N ARG A 147 -3.71 13.99 8.81
CA ARG A 147 -4.63 15.04 9.29
C ARG A 147 -4.31 16.39 8.65
N LEU A 148 -3.03 16.75 8.52
CA LEU A 148 -2.58 18.00 7.89
C LEU A 148 -2.83 18.03 6.38
N THR A 149 -2.95 16.88 5.70
CA THR A 149 -3.36 16.80 4.29
C THR A 149 -4.78 17.33 4.08
N TRP A 150 -5.74 16.93 4.93
CA TRP A 150 -7.15 17.19 4.67
C TRP A 150 -7.78 18.26 5.57
N GLN A 151 -7.29 18.47 6.81
CA GLN A 151 -7.74 19.58 7.67
C GLN A 151 -6.83 20.79 7.58
N GLY A 152 -5.53 20.55 7.39
CA GLY A 152 -4.52 21.61 7.35
C GLY A 152 -4.27 22.16 5.96
N ASP A 153 -4.64 21.41 4.92
CA ASP A 153 -4.33 21.67 3.51
C ASP A 153 -2.83 21.94 3.26
N ARG A 154 -1.93 21.30 4.03
CA ARG A 154 -0.49 21.60 4.03
C ARG A 154 0.39 20.54 3.37
N VAL A 155 -0.14 19.35 3.17
CA VAL A 155 0.58 18.20 2.62
C VAL A 155 -0.03 17.86 1.26
N SER A 156 0.80 17.64 0.25
CA SER A 156 0.36 17.22 -1.08
C SER A 156 -0.24 15.81 -1.04
N GLY A 157 -1.05 15.46 -2.04
CA GLY A 157 -1.56 14.10 -2.17
C GLY A 157 -0.43 13.09 -2.39
N TRP A 158 0.63 13.50 -3.11
CA TRP A 158 1.82 12.69 -3.33
C TRP A 158 2.61 12.43 -2.05
N ASP A 159 2.90 13.45 -1.26
CA ASP A 159 3.66 13.27 -0.01
C ASP A 159 2.84 12.42 0.98
N ASN A 160 1.53 12.64 1.06
CA ASN A 160 0.63 11.79 1.85
C ASN A 160 0.68 10.33 1.39
N HIS A 161 0.56 10.10 0.08
CA HIS A 161 0.68 8.77 -0.51
C HIS A 161 2.01 8.11 -0.12
N LEU A 162 3.13 8.80 -0.36
CA LEU A 162 4.48 8.30 -0.18
C LEU A 162 4.75 7.91 1.28
N PHE A 163 4.51 8.80 2.24
CA PHE A 163 4.75 8.49 3.66
C PHE A 163 3.84 7.37 4.17
N GLN A 164 2.61 7.27 3.67
CA GLN A 164 1.70 6.19 4.03
C GLN A 164 2.13 4.83 3.47
N VAL A 165 2.51 4.74 2.17
CA VAL A 165 2.98 3.46 1.61
C VAL A 165 4.27 2.98 2.25
N CYS A 166 5.19 3.90 2.56
CA CYS A 166 6.43 3.56 3.25
C CYS A 166 6.19 3.00 4.66
N CYS A 167 5.01 3.10 5.26
CA CYS A 167 4.72 2.44 6.54
C CYS A 167 4.60 0.91 6.44
N SER A 168 4.59 0.33 5.23
CA SER A 168 4.63 -1.12 5.06
C SER A 168 5.91 -1.73 5.63
N ASP A 169 7.05 -1.05 5.45
CA ASP A 169 8.38 -1.49 5.86
C ASP A 169 9.22 -0.43 6.56
N PHE A 170 8.70 0.78 6.76
CA PHE A 170 9.42 1.96 7.25
C PHE A 170 10.77 2.19 6.56
N GLU A 171 10.86 1.84 5.27
CA GLU A 171 12.10 1.89 4.48
C GLU A 171 13.26 1.08 5.10
N GLY A 172 12.94 0.08 5.92
CA GLY A 172 13.90 -0.74 6.65
C GLY A 172 14.53 -0.08 7.89
N ASP A 173 14.26 1.20 8.16
CA ASP A 173 14.82 1.97 9.28
C ASP A 173 13.77 2.93 9.87
N PRO A 174 13.01 2.51 10.89
CA PRO A 174 11.95 3.31 11.51
C PRO A 174 12.43 4.65 12.08
N GLU A 175 13.63 4.72 12.65
CA GLU A 175 14.17 5.95 13.23
C GLU A 175 14.58 6.95 12.15
N ALA A 176 15.23 6.49 11.07
CA ALA A 176 15.57 7.33 9.94
C ALA A 176 14.31 7.84 9.24
N PHE A 177 13.33 6.97 9.03
CA PHE A 177 12.01 7.33 8.48
C PHE A 177 11.32 8.38 9.35
N ALA A 178 11.28 8.17 10.68
CA ALA A 178 10.70 9.13 11.62
C ALA A 178 11.41 10.48 11.58
N SER A 179 12.75 10.49 11.54
CA SER A 179 13.55 11.72 11.46
C SER A 179 13.29 12.49 10.17
N ARG A 180 13.15 11.79 9.04
CA ARG A 180 12.77 12.38 7.74
C ARG A 180 11.37 13.00 7.78
N LEU A 181 10.42 12.30 8.40
CA LEU A 181 9.06 12.81 8.57
C LEU A 181 9.01 14.03 9.52
N ASP A 182 9.74 14.00 10.63
CA ASP A 182 9.80 15.12 11.58
C ASP A 182 10.40 16.38 10.91
N ALA A 183 11.43 16.22 10.09
CA ALA A 183 11.99 17.31 9.29
C ALA A 183 10.96 17.87 8.30
N TYR A 184 10.23 17.00 7.59
CA TYR A 184 9.18 17.40 6.67
C TYR A 184 8.04 18.17 7.39
N LEU A 185 7.56 17.63 8.52
CA LEU A 185 6.51 18.25 9.33
C LEU A 185 6.93 19.63 9.88
N ALA A 186 8.20 19.81 10.24
CA ALA A 186 8.72 21.08 10.75
C ALA A 186 8.71 22.21 9.70
N GLU A 187 8.74 21.88 8.40
CA GLU A 187 8.67 22.86 7.32
C GLU A 187 7.23 23.30 7.00
N LEU A 188 6.23 22.46 7.29
CA LEU A 188 4.83 22.71 6.90
C LEU A 188 4.22 24.02 7.44
N PRO A 189 4.53 24.51 8.65
CA PRO A 189 4.01 25.79 9.14
C PRO A 189 4.46 27.00 8.33
N GLN A 190 5.62 26.92 7.65
CA GLN A 190 6.17 28.01 6.85
C GLN A 190 5.66 28.01 5.41
N ARG A 191 5.01 26.92 4.98
CA ARG A 191 4.42 26.80 3.65
C ARG A 191 3.02 27.41 3.63
N ASP A 192 2.68 28.03 2.50
CA ASP A 192 1.30 28.45 2.25
C ASP A 192 0.40 27.20 2.14
N PRO A 193 -0.85 27.25 2.64
CA PRO A 193 -1.81 26.20 2.39
C PRO A 193 -1.99 25.94 0.88
N ILE A 194 -2.00 24.67 0.51
CA ILE A 194 -2.23 24.21 -0.86
C ILE A 194 -3.69 24.49 -1.20
N LYS A 195 -3.89 25.35 -2.20
CA LYS A 195 -5.21 25.68 -2.73
C LYS A 195 -5.58 24.67 -3.81
N ALA A 196 -6.62 23.89 -3.56
CA ALA A 196 -7.24 23.00 -4.54
C ALA A 196 -8.77 23.17 -4.43
N ASP A 197 -9.42 23.38 -5.56
CA ASP A 197 -10.87 23.60 -5.63
C ASP A 197 -11.63 22.27 -5.56
N ILE A 198 -10.98 21.16 -5.89
CA ILE A 198 -11.56 19.82 -5.92
C ILE A 198 -10.78 18.89 -4.98
N ARG A 199 -11.49 18.23 -4.06
CA ARG A 199 -10.97 17.24 -3.13
C ARG A 199 -11.33 15.85 -3.63
N LEU A 200 -10.34 15.03 -3.86
CA LEU A 200 -10.50 13.67 -4.38
C LEU A 200 -10.13 12.64 -3.33
N ALA A 201 -10.76 11.48 -3.43
CA ALA A 201 -10.28 10.25 -2.82
C ALA A 201 -9.69 9.32 -3.87
N TYR A 202 -8.62 8.64 -3.49
CA TYR A 202 -8.03 7.54 -4.21
C TYR A 202 -8.33 6.24 -3.46
N ILE A 203 -9.00 5.30 -4.13
CA ILE A 203 -9.29 3.97 -3.57
C ILE A 203 -8.74 2.87 -4.48
N GLY A 204 -8.33 1.76 -3.89
CA GLY A 204 -7.65 0.67 -4.58
C GLY A 204 -6.14 0.63 -4.34
N VAL A 205 -5.48 -0.35 -4.94
CA VAL A 205 -4.03 -0.59 -4.77
C VAL A 205 -3.21 0.64 -5.18
N PRO A 206 -2.02 0.88 -4.60
CA PRO A 206 -1.13 1.96 -5.03
C PRO A 206 -0.95 2.05 -6.55
N PRO A 207 -0.89 3.26 -7.14
CA PRO A 207 -0.81 3.40 -8.57
C PRO A 207 0.54 2.90 -9.07
N ILE A 208 0.54 2.18 -10.19
CA ILE A 208 1.78 1.75 -10.85
C ILE A 208 2.40 2.87 -11.71
N MET A 209 1.62 3.92 -12.02
CA MET A 209 2.12 5.15 -12.62
C MET A 209 2.53 6.17 -11.56
N ASP A 210 3.58 6.92 -11.87
CA ASP A 210 4.26 7.84 -10.95
C ASP A 210 3.89 9.32 -11.16
N ASP A 211 3.11 9.66 -12.18
CA ASP A 211 2.72 11.04 -12.50
C ASP A 211 1.22 11.37 -12.23
N LEU A 212 0.47 10.46 -11.59
CA LEU A 212 -0.97 10.67 -11.35
C LEU A 212 -1.28 11.83 -10.41
N TYR A 213 -0.56 11.91 -9.28
CA TYR A 213 -0.81 12.94 -8.27
C TYR A 213 -0.45 14.33 -8.80
N ASP A 214 0.76 14.48 -9.37
CA ASP A 214 1.22 15.72 -9.98
C ASP A 214 0.24 16.20 -11.06
N TYR A 215 -0.20 15.30 -11.93
CA TYR A 215 -1.13 15.63 -13.01
C TYR A 215 -2.47 16.20 -12.50
N LEU A 216 -3.00 15.68 -11.39
CA LEU A 216 -4.22 16.17 -10.75
C LEU A 216 -4.00 17.53 -10.06
N GLU A 217 -2.88 17.67 -9.34
CA GLU A 217 -2.55 18.90 -8.61
C GLU A 217 -2.33 20.09 -9.55
N GLU A 218 -1.68 19.87 -10.69
CA GLU A 218 -1.56 20.87 -11.77
C GLU A 218 -2.91 21.40 -12.30
N ARG A 219 -4.00 20.67 -12.06
CA ARG A 219 -5.37 20.99 -12.53
C ARG A 219 -6.29 21.50 -11.44
N GLY A 220 -5.74 21.82 -10.26
CA GLY A 220 -6.50 22.35 -9.13
C GLY A 220 -7.29 21.29 -8.37
N ALA A 221 -6.97 20.00 -8.55
CA ALA A 221 -7.55 18.91 -7.79
C ALA A 221 -6.49 18.28 -6.87
N ARG A 222 -6.89 17.79 -5.70
CA ARG A 222 -5.96 17.16 -4.77
C ARG A 222 -6.55 15.91 -4.16
N ILE A 223 -5.74 14.85 -4.08
CA ILE A 223 -6.11 13.65 -3.34
C ILE A 223 -5.89 13.91 -1.85
N VAL A 224 -6.98 13.88 -1.07
CA VAL A 224 -6.97 14.10 0.39
C VAL A 224 -7.25 12.83 1.18
N PHE A 225 -7.46 11.71 0.50
CA PHE A 225 -7.68 10.39 1.07
C PHE A 225 -7.10 9.31 0.16
N ASN A 226 -6.17 8.52 0.69
CA ASN A 226 -5.58 7.36 0.03
C ASN A 226 -5.97 6.10 0.80
N GLU A 227 -6.93 5.31 0.29
CA GLU A 227 -7.53 4.23 1.10
C GLU A 227 -6.53 3.14 1.50
N VAL A 228 -5.93 2.42 0.54
CA VAL A 228 -5.04 1.29 0.86
C VAL A 228 -3.79 1.76 1.57
N GLN A 229 -3.21 2.87 1.12
CA GLN A 229 -2.00 3.45 1.67
C GLN A 229 -2.20 3.83 3.13
N ARG A 230 -3.31 4.49 3.47
CA ARG A 230 -3.65 4.84 4.86
C ARG A 230 -3.71 3.59 5.74
N GLN A 231 -4.18 2.45 5.23
CA GLN A 231 -4.25 1.21 6.00
C GLN A 231 -2.86 0.69 6.43
N PHE A 232 -1.77 1.03 5.71
CA PHE A 232 -0.41 0.62 6.10
C PHE A 232 0.09 1.35 7.36
N THR A 233 -0.53 2.48 7.69
CA THR A 233 -0.25 3.24 8.92
C THR A 233 -0.94 2.67 10.16
N MET A 234 -1.75 1.61 10.01
CA MET A 234 -2.62 1.08 11.07
C MET A 234 -3.41 2.22 11.74
N PRO A 235 -4.33 2.87 11.01
CA PRO A 235 -4.84 4.20 11.35
C PRO A 235 -5.83 4.21 12.54
N PHE A 236 -5.89 3.12 13.30
CA PHE A 236 -6.83 2.88 14.39
C PHE A 236 -6.06 2.76 15.71
N ASP A 237 -6.66 3.23 16.81
CA ASP A 237 -6.06 3.13 18.14
C ASP A 237 -6.41 1.77 18.74
N ILE A 238 -5.56 0.77 18.48
CA ILE A 238 -5.75 -0.62 18.90
C ILE A 238 -4.49 -1.11 19.64
N ASP A 239 -4.68 -1.55 20.88
CA ASP A 239 -3.58 -2.02 21.75
C ASP A 239 -3.14 -3.45 21.39
N ASP A 240 -4.09 -4.33 21.09
CA ASP A 240 -3.78 -5.70 20.68
C ASP A 240 -3.33 -5.74 19.22
N ILE A 241 -2.09 -6.22 18.99
CA ILE A 241 -1.53 -6.31 17.65
C ILE A 241 -2.32 -7.25 16.73
N VAL A 242 -2.93 -8.33 17.25
CA VAL A 242 -3.75 -9.22 16.43
C VAL A 242 -5.01 -8.46 15.97
N GLU A 243 -5.68 -7.77 16.89
CA GLU A 243 -6.85 -6.95 16.57
C GLU A 243 -6.52 -5.79 15.62
N GLN A 244 -5.32 -5.22 15.71
CA GLN A 244 -4.83 -4.18 14.79
C GLN A 244 -4.86 -4.69 13.35
N TYR A 245 -4.29 -5.89 13.10
CA TYR A 245 -4.29 -6.52 11.79
C TYR A 245 -5.63 -7.16 11.40
N ARG A 246 -6.54 -7.40 12.35
CA ARG A 246 -7.94 -7.77 12.09
C ARG A 246 -8.80 -6.57 11.66
N THR A 247 -8.40 -5.37 12.08
CA THR A 247 -9.08 -4.11 11.78
C THR A 247 -8.57 -3.49 10.47
N TYR A 248 -7.27 -3.66 10.17
CA TYR A 248 -6.62 -3.38 8.86
C TYR A 248 -7.50 -3.87 7.70
N SER A 249 -8.16 -2.97 6.97
CA SER A 249 -9.31 -3.35 6.13
C SER A 249 -8.92 -3.94 4.76
N TYR A 250 -7.75 -3.55 4.24
CA TYR A 250 -7.26 -3.92 2.90
C TYR A 250 -7.33 -5.41 2.56
N PRO A 251 -6.89 -6.35 3.42
CA PRO A 251 -6.84 -7.77 3.08
C PRO A 251 -8.20 -8.45 3.13
N TYR A 252 -9.26 -7.75 3.55
CA TYR A 252 -10.58 -8.33 3.76
C TYR A 252 -11.58 -7.88 2.70
N GLY A 253 -12.78 -8.47 2.77
CA GLY A 253 -13.81 -8.28 1.77
C GLY A 253 -14.22 -6.82 1.54
N ILE A 254 -14.56 -6.50 0.29
CA ILE A 254 -14.93 -5.15 -0.15
C ILE A 254 -16.02 -4.49 0.70
N PHE A 255 -17.01 -5.23 1.21
CA PHE A 255 -18.07 -4.64 2.03
C PHE A 255 -17.54 -4.06 3.34
N TYR A 256 -16.57 -4.73 3.98
CA TYR A 256 -15.93 -4.20 5.18
C TYR A 256 -15.06 -2.98 4.85
N ARG A 257 -14.31 -3.02 3.74
CA ARG A 257 -13.54 -1.86 3.25
C ARG A 257 -14.44 -0.65 2.98
N LEU A 258 -15.61 -0.87 2.38
CA LEU A 258 -16.57 0.18 2.06
C LEU A 258 -17.11 0.90 3.30
N GLU A 259 -17.18 0.25 4.46
CA GLU A 259 -17.55 0.92 5.71
C GLU A 259 -16.54 2.00 6.08
N ASP A 260 -15.24 1.70 6.01
CA ASP A 260 -14.19 2.69 6.30
C ASP A 260 -14.09 3.76 5.22
N ILE A 261 -14.13 3.35 3.94
CA ILE A 261 -14.14 4.28 2.81
C ILE A 261 -15.27 5.28 2.97
N THR A 262 -16.51 4.83 3.19
CA THR A 262 -17.67 5.74 3.26
C THR A 262 -17.51 6.77 4.38
N ARG A 263 -17.07 6.35 5.57
CA ARG A 263 -16.82 7.26 6.69
C ARG A 263 -15.75 8.31 6.36
N GLU A 264 -14.66 7.89 5.74
CA GLU A 264 -13.54 8.79 5.44
C GLU A 264 -13.85 9.73 4.26
N LEU A 265 -14.65 9.31 3.27
CA LEU A 265 -15.14 10.18 2.21
C LEU A 265 -16.01 11.32 2.77
N GLU A 266 -16.94 11.00 3.68
CA GLU A 266 -17.79 11.99 4.33
C GLU A 266 -16.97 12.93 5.23
N ARG A 267 -16.13 12.37 6.10
CA ARG A 267 -15.30 13.11 7.05
C ARG A 267 -14.37 14.11 6.36
N ARG A 268 -13.80 13.74 5.21
CA ARG A 268 -12.81 14.54 4.49
C ARG A 268 -13.42 15.48 3.46
N GLN A 269 -14.75 15.46 3.32
CA GLN A 269 -15.51 16.29 2.37
C GLN A 269 -14.97 16.14 0.95
N VAL A 270 -14.94 14.90 0.48
CA VAL A 270 -14.47 14.55 -0.87
C VAL A 270 -15.56 14.87 -1.90
N ASP A 271 -15.17 15.45 -3.04
CA ASP A 271 -16.07 15.79 -4.15
C ASP A 271 -16.23 14.64 -5.14
N GLY A 272 -15.17 13.83 -5.33
CA GLY A 272 -15.17 12.70 -6.26
C GLY A 272 -14.16 11.63 -5.90
N VAL A 273 -14.37 10.42 -6.44
CA VAL A 273 -13.54 9.25 -6.15
C VAL A 273 -12.85 8.77 -7.43
N ILE A 274 -11.53 8.64 -7.35
CA ILE A 274 -10.73 7.87 -8.30
C ILE A 274 -10.65 6.44 -7.75
N HIS A 275 -11.28 5.50 -8.43
CA HIS A 275 -11.07 4.07 -8.17
C HIS A 275 -9.99 3.56 -9.10
N TYR A 276 -8.83 3.21 -8.57
CA TYR A 276 -7.75 2.60 -9.34
C TYR A 276 -7.79 1.09 -9.22
N ALA A 277 -7.74 0.42 -10.35
CA ALA A 277 -7.56 -1.03 -10.41
C ALA A 277 -6.39 -1.39 -11.32
N GLN A 278 -5.63 -2.38 -10.91
CA GLN A 278 -4.56 -2.93 -11.73
C GLN A 278 -5.12 -3.94 -12.74
N SER A 279 -4.65 -3.92 -13.99
CA SER A 279 -4.93 -4.95 -14.98
C SER A 279 -4.55 -6.33 -14.46
N PHE A 280 -5.45 -7.31 -14.69
CA PHE A 280 -5.30 -8.69 -14.21
C PHE A 280 -5.33 -8.85 -12.69
N CYS A 281 -5.96 -7.91 -11.98
CA CYS A 281 -6.27 -8.02 -10.56
C CYS A 281 -7.74 -8.37 -10.36
N TYR A 282 -8.05 -9.29 -9.44
CA TYR A 282 -9.45 -9.64 -9.14
C TYR A 282 -10.24 -8.42 -8.61
N ARG A 283 -9.56 -7.44 -8.01
CA ARG A 283 -10.18 -6.20 -7.51
C ARG A 283 -10.81 -5.35 -8.63
N GLN A 284 -10.49 -5.60 -9.91
CA GLN A 284 -11.23 -5.04 -11.04
C GLN A 284 -12.72 -5.42 -11.01
N ILE A 285 -13.05 -6.61 -10.50
CA ILE A 285 -14.45 -7.07 -10.34
C ILE A 285 -15.16 -6.26 -9.25
N GLU A 286 -14.43 -5.79 -8.23
CA GLU A 286 -14.98 -4.97 -7.14
C GLU A 286 -15.49 -3.60 -7.62
N ASP A 287 -15.07 -3.13 -8.80
CA ASP A 287 -15.57 -1.87 -9.41
C ASP A 287 -17.09 -1.83 -9.51
N LEU A 288 -17.71 -2.97 -9.84
CA LEU A 288 -19.17 -3.09 -9.91
C LEU A 288 -19.82 -2.75 -8.56
N ILE A 289 -19.25 -3.27 -7.47
CA ILE A 289 -19.78 -3.09 -6.11
C ILE A 289 -19.54 -1.64 -5.68
N ILE A 290 -18.35 -1.11 -5.91
CA ILE A 290 -17.97 0.27 -5.58
C ILE A 290 -18.94 1.26 -6.24
N ARG A 291 -19.17 1.12 -7.56
CA ARG A 291 -20.08 1.99 -8.33
C ARG A 291 -21.53 1.91 -7.87
N GLN A 292 -21.97 0.77 -7.37
CA GLN A 292 -23.34 0.59 -6.87
C GLN A 292 -23.54 1.10 -5.44
N LYS A 293 -22.48 1.12 -4.62
CA LYS A 293 -22.57 1.39 -3.18
C LYS A 293 -22.16 2.80 -2.79
N LEU A 294 -21.16 3.38 -3.43
CA LEU A 294 -20.74 4.74 -3.14
C LEU A 294 -21.63 5.75 -3.85
N LYS A 295 -21.97 6.83 -3.15
CA LYS A 295 -22.86 7.90 -3.65
C LYS A 295 -22.11 9.05 -4.34
N TYR A 296 -20.81 8.89 -4.54
CA TYR A 296 -19.93 9.91 -5.09
C TYR A 296 -19.74 9.70 -6.61
N PRO A 297 -19.47 10.77 -7.39
CA PRO A 297 -18.96 10.62 -8.74
C PRO A 297 -17.67 9.77 -8.74
N ILE A 298 -17.62 8.74 -9.60
CA ILE A 298 -16.49 7.79 -9.66
C ILE A 298 -15.87 7.74 -11.05
N LEU A 299 -14.58 8.03 -11.13
CA LEU A 299 -13.73 7.70 -12.27
C LEU A 299 -12.93 6.43 -11.97
N THR A 300 -13.15 5.37 -12.74
CA THR A 300 -12.34 4.15 -12.66
C THR A 300 -11.14 4.26 -13.58
N LEU A 301 -9.94 4.17 -13.03
CA LEU A 301 -8.69 4.10 -13.77
C LEU A 301 -8.17 2.67 -13.77
N GLU A 302 -7.62 2.26 -14.90
CA GLU A 302 -6.96 0.96 -15.03
C GLU A 302 -5.50 1.20 -15.44
N GLY A 303 -4.56 0.65 -14.66
CA GLY A 303 -3.13 0.65 -14.99
C GLY A 303 -2.63 -0.77 -15.25
N ASP A 304 -1.73 -0.93 -16.23
CA ASP A 304 -1.17 -2.23 -16.62
C ASP A 304 0.31 -2.36 -16.27
N LYS A 305 1.18 -1.56 -16.90
CA LYS A 305 2.63 -1.59 -16.67
C LYS A 305 3.11 -0.28 -16.03
N PRO A 306 4.24 -0.30 -15.31
CA PRO A 306 4.88 0.93 -14.85
C PRO A 306 5.15 1.85 -16.03
N ASN A 307 4.48 3.01 -16.06
CA ASN A 307 4.60 4.01 -17.11
C ASN A 307 3.97 5.33 -16.65
N LYS A 308 4.13 6.39 -17.44
CA LYS A 308 3.39 7.65 -17.29
C LYS A 308 1.93 7.49 -17.72
N LEU A 309 1.06 8.38 -17.23
CA LEU A 309 -0.32 8.49 -17.68
C LEU A 309 -0.41 8.69 -19.20
N ASP A 310 -1.12 7.79 -19.88
CA ASP A 310 -1.38 7.90 -21.32
C ASP A 310 -2.36 9.03 -21.67
N ALA A 311 -2.37 9.44 -22.94
CA ALA A 311 -3.22 10.54 -23.40
C ALA A 311 -4.72 10.29 -23.17
N ARG A 312 -5.15 9.03 -23.23
CA ARG A 312 -6.56 8.64 -23.02
C ARG A 312 -6.95 8.84 -21.56
N THR A 313 -6.09 8.45 -20.63
CA THR A 313 -6.31 8.56 -19.19
C THR A 313 -6.29 10.01 -18.76
N ARG A 314 -5.33 10.80 -19.28
CA ARG A 314 -5.25 12.25 -19.12
C ARG A 314 -6.56 12.94 -19.53
N MET A 315 -7.07 12.66 -20.73
CA MET A 315 -8.35 13.21 -21.20
C MET A 315 -9.55 12.83 -20.31
N ARG A 316 -9.57 11.60 -19.79
CA ARG A 316 -10.64 11.15 -18.86
C ARG A 316 -10.57 11.85 -17.51
N LEU A 317 -9.36 12.11 -17.01
CA LEU A 317 -9.14 12.88 -15.79
C LEU A 317 -9.61 14.32 -15.98
N ASP A 318 -9.19 14.99 -17.06
CA ASP A 318 -9.65 16.36 -17.39
C ASP A 318 -11.19 16.45 -17.42
N ALA A 319 -11.84 15.55 -18.15
CA ALA A 319 -13.30 15.52 -18.25
C ALA A 319 -13.98 15.23 -16.90
N PHE A 320 -13.37 14.40 -16.05
CA PHE A 320 -13.91 14.11 -14.72
C PHE A 320 -13.79 15.33 -13.79
N LEU A 321 -12.65 16.04 -13.83
CA LEU A 321 -12.47 17.27 -13.08
C LEU A 321 -13.46 18.36 -13.53
N ASP A 322 -13.73 18.48 -14.83
CA ASP A 322 -14.74 19.41 -15.35
C ASP A 322 -16.17 19.10 -14.86
N ILE A 323 -16.50 17.82 -14.63
CA ILE A 323 -17.81 17.42 -14.08
C ILE A 323 -17.95 17.79 -12.59
N LEU A 324 -16.83 17.87 -11.86
CA LEU A 324 -16.82 18.17 -10.43
C LEU A 324 -16.80 19.67 -10.11
N ARG A 325 -16.54 20.53 -11.10
CA ARG A 325 -16.54 22.00 -10.97
C ARG A 325 -17.95 22.57 -11.01
#